data_AF-A0A535REE3-F1
#
_entry.id   AF-A0A535REE3-F1
#
_cell.length_a   1.000
_cell.length_b   1.000
_cell.length_c   1.000
_cell.angle_alpha   90.00
_cell.angle_beta   90.00
_cell.angle_gamma   90.00
#
_symmetry.space_group_name_H-M   'P 1'
#
loop_
_entity.id
_entity.type
_entity.pdbx_description
1 polymer ?
#
loop_
_entity_poly.entity_id
_entity_poly.type
_entity_poly.pdbx_seq_one_letter_code
_entity_poly.pdbx_strand_id
1 'polypeptide(L)'
;MCDDEEQIRAYDGTAVDLYRLRDERSSIEMTPAGKPAEQPFLSATVDRLGHFSFAPLQAGHYAILLHLPDTELVVEQVHLE
;
A
#
# COMPACT_ATOMS: atom_id res chain seq x y z
N MET A 1 24.91 7.90 13.27
CA MET A 1 24.26 6.59 13.10
C MET A 1 22.79 6.91 12.99
N CYS A 2 22.16 6.64 11.85
CA CYS A 2 20.70 6.57 11.85
C CYS A 2 20.37 5.25 12.53
N ASP A 3 19.72 5.31 13.67
CA ASP A 3 19.13 4.14 14.30
C ASP A 3 17.95 3.72 13.43
N ASP A 4 18.06 2.60 12.71
CA ASP A 4 17.04 2.08 11.81
C ASP A 4 15.65 1.97 12.49
N GLU A 5 15.63 1.74 13.81
CA GLU A 5 14.42 1.71 14.62
C GLU A 5 13.69 3.05 14.71
N GLU A 6 14.42 4.18 14.72
CA GLU A 6 13.81 5.51 14.74
C GLU A 6 13.17 5.82 13.37
N GLN A 7 13.79 5.36 12.29
CA GLN A 7 13.24 5.51 10.94
C GLN A 7 12.00 4.64 10.74
N ILE A 8 11.97 3.41 11.28
CA ILE A 8 10.79 2.53 11.18
C ILE A 8 9.61 3.12 11.96
N ARG A 9 9.85 3.66 13.15
CA ARG A 9 8.80 4.33 13.96
C ARG A 9 8.21 5.56 13.28
N ALA A 10 8.97 6.22 12.41
CA ALA A 10 8.45 7.35 11.63
C ALA A 10 7.29 6.95 10.69
N TYR A 11 7.12 5.67 10.42
CA TYR A 11 6.04 5.13 9.60
C TYR A 11 4.89 4.52 10.42
N ASP A 12 4.96 4.51 11.76
CA ASP A 12 3.86 4.06 12.62
C ASP A 12 2.57 4.84 12.31
N GLY A 13 1.47 4.12 12.07
CA GLY A 13 0.18 4.71 11.70
C GLY A 13 0.07 5.13 10.23
N THR A 14 1.09 4.92 9.40
CA THR A 14 1.02 5.16 7.95
C THR A 14 -0.12 4.35 7.34
N ALA A 15 -0.98 5.00 6.55
CA ALA A 15 -2.07 4.33 5.86
C ALA A 15 -1.53 3.47 4.70
N VAL A 16 -2.08 2.27 4.57
CA VAL A 16 -1.78 1.34 3.49
C VAL A 16 -3.08 0.88 2.87
N ASP A 17 -3.23 1.13 1.58
CA ASP A 17 -4.42 0.77 0.81
C ASP A 17 -4.09 -0.36 -0.17
N LEU A 18 -4.98 -1.34 -0.24
CA LEU A 18 -4.91 -2.45 -1.18
C LEU A 18 -5.95 -2.25 -2.27
N TYR A 19 -5.52 -2.33 -3.52
CA TYR A 19 -6.36 -2.26 -4.70
C TYR A 19 -6.38 -3.61 -5.41
N ARG A 20 -7.56 -4.03 -5.85
CA ARG A 20 -7.69 -5.22 -6.69
C ARG A 20 -7.60 -4.80 -8.14
N LEU A 21 -6.63 -5.35 -8.86
CA LEU A 21 -6.42 -5.11 -10.28
C LEU A 21 -7.28 -6.07 -11.10
N ARG A 22 -7.65 -5.67 -12.32
CA ARG A 22 -8.38 -6.55 -13.25
C ARG A 22 -7.48 -7.67 -13.79
N ASP A 23 -6.22 -7.35 -14.04
CA ASP A 23 -5.23 -8.21 -14.68
C ASP A 23 -3.79 -7.72 -14.39
N GLU A 24 -2.79 -8.54 -14.71
CA GLU A 24 -1.34 -8.30 -14.48
C GLU A 24 -0.73 -7.09 -15.22
N ARG A 25 -1.53 -6.38 -16.02
CA ARG A 25 -1.10 -5.17 -16.73
C ARG A 25 -1.85 -3.93 -16.28
N SER A 26 -2.85 -4.13 -15.44
CA SER A 26 -3.61 -3.04 -14.84
C SER A 26 -2.77 -2.40 -13.74
N SER A 27 -2.89 -1.09 -13.61
CA SER A 27 -2.24 -0.26 -12.61
C SER A 27 -3.30 0.54 -11.86
N ILE A 28 -2.95 1.06 -10.67
CA ILE A 28 -3.84 1.98 -9.98
C ILE A 28 -3.91 3.27 -10.81
N GLU A 29 -5.11 3.61 -11.29
CA GLU A 29 -5.31 4.85 -12.01
C GLU A 29 -5.26 6.03 -11.01
N MET A 30 -4.34 6.96 -11.22
CA MET A 30 -4.24 8.18 -10.42
C MET A 30 -4.95 9.33 -11.12
N THR A 31 -5.79 10.03 -10.38
CA THR A 31 -6.40 11.30 -10.79
C THR A 31 -5.33 12.39 -10.92
N PRO A 32 -5.58 13.47 -11.69
CA PRO A 32 -4.65 14.60 -11.79
C PRO A 32 -4.38 15.31 -10.45
N ALA A 33 -5.19 15.03 -9.41
CA ALA A 33 -4.96 15.50 -8.05
C ALA A 33 -3.99 14.59 -7.25
N GLY A 34 -3.38 13.58 -7.88
CA GLY A 34 -2.51 12.61 -7.22
C GLY A 34 -3.27 11.70 -6.25
N LYS A 35 -4.50 11.32 -6.60
CA LYS A 35 -5.31 10.40 -5.78
C LYS A 35 -5.77 9.21 -6.60
N PRO A 36 -5.84 8.01 -6.03
CA PRO A 36 -6.41 6.85 -6.72
C PRO A 36 -7.85 7.15 -7.16
N ALA A 37 -8.16 6.83 -8.43
CA ALA A 37 -9.46 7.03 -9.05
C ALA A 37 -10.51 6.04 -8.54
N GLU A 38 -10.06 4.89 -8.04
CA GLU A 38 -10.89 3.85 -7.45
C GLU A 38 -10.80 3.87 -5.92
N GLN A 39 -11.79 3.28 -5.25
CA GLN A 39 -11.75 3.08 -3.80
C GLN A 39 -10.89 1.85 -3.46
N PRO A 40 -10.18 1.87 -2.32
CA PRO A 40 -9.40 0.72 -1.89
C PRO A 40 -10.31 -0.46 -1.59
N PHE A 41 -9.84 -1.67 -1.93
CA PHE A 41 -10.49 -2.93 -1.60
C PHE A 41 -10.40 -3.21 -0.10
N LEU A 42 -9.23 -2.95 0.50
CA LEU A 42 -8.99 -2.98 1.94
C LEU A 42 -8.02 -1.87 2.32
N SER A 43 -8.11 -1.41 3.56
CA SER A 43 -7.17 -0.46 4.15
C SER A 43 -6.61 -1.03 5.44
N ALA A 44 -5.34 -0.74 5.70
CA ALA A 44 -4.60 -1.11 6.90
C ALA A 44 -3.71 0.06 7.34
N THR A 45 -3.05 -0.10 8.48
CA THR A 45 -2.04 0.83 8.95
C THR A 45 -0.76 0.09 9.29
N VAL A 46 0.37 0.73 9.05
CA VAL A 46 1.68 0.24 9.48
C VAL A 46 1.77 0.30 11.02
N ASP A 47 2.16 -0.80 11.65
CA ASP A 47 2.46 -0.89 13.08
C ASP A 47 3.84 -0.29 13.41
N ARG A 48 4.12 -0.09 14.70
CA ARG A 48 5.39 0.38 15.26
C ARG A 48 6.63 -0.38 14.79
N LEU A 49 6.47 -1.62 14.32
CA LEU A 49 7.54 -2.44 13.76
C LEU A 49 7.69 -2.30 12.24
N GLY A 50 6.92 -1.44 11.58
CA GLY A 50 6.95 -1.29 10.12
C GLY A 50 6.16 -2.38 9.37
N HIS A 51 5.34 -3.15 10.07
CA HIS A 51 4.55 -4.24 9.48
C HIS A 51 3.11 -3.81 9.23
N PHE A 52 2.50 -4.33 8.18
CA PHE A 52 1.07 -4.27 7.95
C PHE A 52 0.59 -5.63 7.43
N SER A 53 -0.69 -5.92 7.64
CA SER A 53 -1.31 -7.14 7.13
C SER A 53 -2.76 -6.88 6.77
N PHE A 54 -3.23 -7.59 5.75
CA PHE A 54 -4.62 -7.58 5.33
C PHE A 54 -5.31 -8.87 5.76
N ALA A 55 -6.64 -8.85 5.80
CA ALA A 55 -7.42 -10.07 5.90
C ALA A 55 -7.09 -11.03 4.74
N PRO A 56 -7.27 -12.35 4.90
CA PRO A 56 -7.00 -13.32 3.84
C PRO A 56 -7.65 -12.92 2.52
N LEU A 57 -6.83 -12.80 1.48
CA LEU A 57 -7.25 -12.41 0.15
C LEU A 57 -7.51 -13.63 -0.72
N GLN A 58 -8.41 -13.48 -1.69
CA GLN A 58 -8.56 -14.48 -2.75
C GLN A 58 -7.39 -14.34 -3.75
N ALA A 59 -7.07 -15.43 -4.44
CA ALA A 59 -6.11 -15.41 -5.55
C ALA A 59 -6.48 -14.33 -6.58
N GLY A 60 -5.47 -13.66 -7.13
CA GLY A 60 -5.66 -12.57 -8.07
C GLY A 60 -4.50 -11.57 -8.11
N HIS A 61 -4.75 -10.45 -8.80
CA HIS A 61 -3.80 -9.37 -8.97
C HIS A 61 -4.18 -8.17 -8.10
N TYR A 62 -3.19 -7.63 -7.41
CA TYR A 62 -3.38 -6.52 -6.50
C TYR A 62 -2.26 -5.48 -6.66
N ALA A 63 -2.53 -4.29 -6.15
CA ALA A 63 -1.54 -3.24 -5.96
C ALA A 63 -1.70 -2.69 -4.54
N ILE A 64 -0.58 -2.27 -3.94
CA ILE A 64 -0.54 -1.71 -2.59
C ILE A 64 -0.07 -0.27 -2.71
N LEU A 65 -0.78 0.66 -2.09
CA LEU A 65 -0.43 2.07 -2.00
C LEU A 65 -0.09 2.40 -0.54
N LEU A 66 1.14 2.82 -0.27
CA LEU A 66 1.57 3.31 1.02
C LEU A 66 1.61 4.84 1.00
N HIS A 67 0.87 5.46 1.92
CA HIS A 67 0.76 6.92 2.07
C HIS A 67 1.87 7.44 2.99
N LEU A 68 3.11 7.40 2.52
CA LEU A 68 4.26 7.89 3.29
C LEU A 68 4.12 9.41 3.54
N PRO A 69 4.74 9.96 4.60
CA PRO A 69 4.55 11.35 4.99
C PRO A 69 4.94 12.38 3.93
N ASP A 70 5.91 12.07 3.06
CA ASP A 70 6.43 12.99 2.03
C ASP A 70 6.08 12.54 0.60
N THR A 71 5.62 11.30 0.41
CA THR A 71 5.40 10.71 -0.92
C THR A 71 4.44 9.53 -0.86
N GLU A 72 4.02 9.04 -2.02
CA GLU A 72 3.27 7.80 -2.13
C GLU A 72 4.18 6.71 -2.71
N LEU A 73 4.17 5.53 -2.09
CA LEU A 73 4.84 4.35 -2.64
C LEU A 73 3.79 3.39 -3.19
N VAL A 74 3.86 3.13 -4.48
CA VAL A 74 3.01 2.16 -5.16
C VAL A 74 3.79 0.87 -5.38
N VAL A 75 3.29 -0.23 -4.80
CA VAL A 75 3.76 -1.58 -5.08
C VAL A 75 2.75 -2.22 -6.04
N GLU A 76 3.10 -2.24 -7.31
CA GLU A 76 2.25 -2.81 -8.36
C GLU A 76 2.53 -4.31 -8.53
N GLN A 77 1.58 -5.01 -9.17
CA GLN A 77 1.74 -6.40 -9.60
C GLN A 77 1.98 -7.41 -8.46
N VAL A 78 1.26 -7.24 -7.35
CA VAL A 78 1.22 -8.23 -6.28
C VAL A 78 0.32 -9.39 -6.72
N HIS A 79 0.94 -10.53 -7.04
CA HIS A 79 0.24 -11.75 -7.42
C HIS A 79 0.08 -12.68 -6.22
N LEU A 80 -1.16 -13.09 -5.95
CA LEU A 80 -1.46 -14.15 -4.99
C LEU A 80 -1.98 -15.38 -5.73
N GLU A 81 -1.32 -16.52 -5.52
CA GLU A 81 -1.62 -17.85 -6.06
C GLU A 81 -2.55 -18.66 -5.14
#